data_AF-A0A1G3AJ81-F1
#
_entry.id   AF-A0A1G3AJ81-F1
#
_cell.length_a   1.000
_cell.length_b   1.000
_cell.length_c   1.000
_cell.angle_alpha   90.00
_cell.angle_beta   90.00
_cell.angle_gamma   90.00
#
_symmetry.space_group_name_H-M   'P 1'
#
loop_
_entity.id
_entity.type
_entity.pdbx_description
1 polymer ?
#
loop_
_entity_poly.entity_id
_entity_poly.type
_entity_poly.pdbx_seq_one_letter_code
_entity_poly.pdbx_strand_id
1 'polypeptide(L)'
;MKRIILLVCIAFVLYFYKSHTTCADTYSDGLIIVKHAKLHVKRVGHFIQFNHPCKLEENTIANILSSIYYKEKGLLKRKGTFKVFQDGEIEKLTPLIVKAFSIATPDKVVSTTSYSERVILTDKKNNCIMFITDHTLNIVFNRIHSFQTYNDIMSAKKKYLVTKENPAKKTHSHFWQLLPTKEQQLEPGHENWLIINLSK
;
A
#
# COMPACT_ATOMS: atom_id res chain seq x y z
N MET A 1 -45.37 5.69 26.49
CA MET A 1 -44.95 6.51 25.33
C MET A 1 -43.54 7.09 25.46
N LYS A 2 -43.21 7.89 26.50
CA LYS A 2 -41.90 8.58 26.61
C LYS A 2 -40.65 7.67 26.56
N ARG A 3 -40.71 6.47 27.15
CA ARG A 3 -39.60 5.49 27.13
C ARG A 3 -39.31 4.89 25.75
N ILE A 4 -40.33 4.73 24.91
CA ILE A 4 -40.19 4.15 23.57
C ILE A 4 -39.49 5.16 22.65
N ILE A 5 -39.85 6.44 22.76
CA ILE A 5 -39.22 7.53 21.99
C ILE A 5 -37.73 7.64 22.32
N LEU A 6 -37.36 7.55 23.61
CA LEU A 6 -35.96 7.59 24.03
C LEU A 6 -35.13 6.44 23.45
N LEU A 7 -35.67 5.21 23.46
CA LEU A 7 -34.99 4.04 22.90
C LEU A 7 -34.83 4.14 21.38
N VAL A 8 -35.84 4.66 20.68
CA VAL A 8 -35.76 4.91 19.23
C VAL A 8 -34.70 5.98 18.92
N CYS A 9 -34.62 7.06 19.69
CA CYS A 9 -33.58 8.08 19.53
C CYS A 9 -32.17 7.52 19.76
N ILE A 10 -31.97 6.70 20.80
CA ILE A 10 -30.68 6.06 21.07
C ILE A 10 -30.30 5.10 19.93
N ALA A 11 -31.25 4.28 19.46
CA ALA A 11 -31.02 3.37 18.33
C ALA A 11 -30.69 4.15 17.05
N PHE A 12 -31.35 5.28 16.80
CA PHE A 12 -31.08 6.17 15.68
C PHE A 12 -29.69 6.81 15.77
N VAL A 13 -29.29 7.31 16.94
CA VAL A 13 -27.95 7.87 17.17
C VAL A 13 -26.88 6.80 17.00
N LEU A 14 -27.08 5.58 17.52
CA LEU A 14 -26.15 4.46 17.32
C LEU A 14 -26.09 4.01 15.85
N TYR A 15 -27.21 4.04 15.14
CA TYR A 15 -27.26 3.73 13.71
C TYR A 15 -26.53 4.78 12.86
N PHE A 16 -26.70 6.07 13.17
CA PHE A 16 -25.96 7.16 12.54
C PHE A 16 -24.46 7.13 12.89
N TYR A 17 -24.10 6.78 14.12
CA TYR A 17 -22.71 6.60 14.52
C TYR A 17 -22.05 5.45 13.75
N LYS A 18 -22.79 4.37 13.49
CA LYS A 18 -22.33 3.22 12.70
C LYS A 18 -22.27 3.50 11.19
N SER A 19 -23.11 4.40 10.67
CA SER A 19 -23.13 4.74 9.25
C SER A 19 -22.17 5.86 8.86
N HIS A 20 -21.60 6.60 9.81
CA HIS A 20 -20.54 7.59 9.55
C HIS A 20 -19.12 7.01 9.37
N THR A 21 -18.94 5.69 9.46
CA THR A 21 -17.64 5.04 9.18
C THR A 21 -17.44 4.62 7.72
N THR A 22 -18.27 5.07 6.78
CA THR A 22 -17.98 4.96 5.34
C THR A 22 -17.11 6.12 4.88
N CYS A 23 -15.90 6.19 5.44
CA CYS A 23 -14.79 6.83 4.73
C CYS A 23 -14.67 6.13 3.38
N ALA A 24 -14.59 6.85 2.27
CA ALA A 24 -14.40 6.23 0.97
C ALA A 24 -13.17 5.31 1.04
N ASP A 25 -13.41 3.99 1.11
CA ASP A 25 -12.37 3.00 1.37
C ASP A 25 -11.45 2.81 0.16
N THR A 26 -11.74 3.48 -0.97
CA THR A 26 -11.00 3.36 -2.24
C THR A 26 -11.02 4.69 -3.00
N TYR A 27 -9.85 5.09 -3.50
CA TYR A 27 -9.60 6.23 -4.38
C TYR A 27 -8.93 5.72 -5.64
N SER A 28 -9.28 6.30 -6.79
CA SER A 28 -8.73 5.87 -8.06
C SER A 28 -8.55 7.02 -9.03
N ASP A 29 -7.53 6.92 -9.86
CA ASP A 29 -7.29 7.76 -11.02
C ASP A 29 -6.75 6.89 -12.16
N GLY A 30 -7.56 6.69 -13.20
CA GLY A 30 -7.26 5.76 -14.29
C GLY A 30 -7.00 4.34 -13.79
N LEU A 31 -5.76 3.86 -14.00
CA LEU A 31 -5.33 2.53 -13.59
C LEU A 31 -4.78 2.48 -12.14
N ILE A 32 -4.69 3.62 -11.46
CA ILE A 32 -4.16 3.71 -10.10
C ILE A 32 -5.30 3.56 -9.10
N ILE A 33 -5.09 2.73 -8.08
CA ILE A 33 -6.05 2.46 -7.01
C ILE A 33 -5.33 2.53 -5.66
N VAL A 34 -5.82 3.37 -4.77
CA VAL A 34 -5.40 3.47 -3.36
C VAL A 34 -6.60 3.12 -2.49
N LYS A 35 -6.45 2.23 -1.51
CA LYS A 35 -7.57 1.82 -0.67
C LYS A 35 -7.15 1.48 0.74
N HIS A 36 -8.05 1.61 1.70
CA HIS A 36 -7.82 1.09 3.04
C HIS A 36 -8.04 -0.41 3.07
N ALA A 37 -7.15 -1.13 3.75
CA ALA A 37 -7.26 -2.57 3.90
C ALA A 37 -6.99 -2.96 5.35
N LYS A 38 -7.89 -3.73 5.94
CA LYS A 38 -7.63 -4.37 7.22
C LYS A 38 -6.59 -5.46 7.02
N LEU A 39 -5.44 -5.32 7.68
CA LEU A 39 -4.33 -6.25 7.55
C LEU A 39 -3.54 -6.32 8.84
N HIS A 40 -3.40 -7.52 9.37
CA HIS A 40 -2.58 -7.74 10.55
C HIS A 40 -1.10 -7.77 10.17
N VAL A 41 -0.36 -6.74 10.54
CA VAL A 41 1.09 -6.66 10.38
C VAL A 41 1.74 -7.08 11.70
N LYS A 42 2.71 -8.00 11.63
CA LYS A 42 3.52 -8.39 12.78
C LYS A 42 4.95 -7.89 12.59
N ARG A 43 5.55 -7.35 13.64
CA ARG A 43 6.96 -6.96 13.71
C ARG A 43 7.53 -7.44 15.03
N VAL A 44 8.64 -8.16 14.97
CA VAL A 44 9.26 -8.80 16.15
C VAL A 44 8.24 -9.62 16.97
N GLY A 45 7.35 -10.35 16.30
CA GLY A 45 6.33 -11.19 16.95
C GLY A 45 5.06 -10.49 17.44
N HIS A 46 5.04 -9.16 17.53
CA HIS A 46 3.89 -8.38 18.00
C HIS A 46 3.07 -7.78 16.86
N PHE A 47 1.76 -7.66 17.04
CA PHE A 47 0.92 -6.92 16.11
C PHE A 47 1.16 -5.42 16.27
N ILE A 48 1.32 -4.72 15.14
CA ILE A 48 1.53 -3.27 15.11
C ILE A 48 0.17 -2.58 15.09
N GLN A 49 0.01 -1.55 15.91
CA GLN A 49 -1.03 -0.54 15.75
C GLN A 49 -0.45 0.64 14.98
N PHE A 50 -1.16 1.11 13.95
CA PHE A 50 -0.62 2.16 13.07
C PHE A 50 -0.89 3.56 13.65
N ASN A 51 0.07 4.48 13.47
CA ASN A 51 -0.09 5.90 13.79
C ASN A 51 -0.92 6.59 12.69
N HIS A 52 -2.20 6.26 12.63
CA HIS A 52 -3.18 6.83 11.69
C HIS A 52 -4.36 7.45 12.44
N PRO A 53 -5.05 8.45 11.87
CA PRO A 53 -4.72 9.14 10.62
C PRO A 53 -3.44 9.98 10.75
N CYS A 54 -2.83 10.32 9.61
CA CYS A 54 -1.61 11.14 9.57
C CYS A 54 -1.71 12.14 8.41
N LYS A 55 -1.37 13.41 8.67
CA LYS A 55 -1.23 14.43 7.63
C LYS A 55 0.19 14.38 7.09
N LEU A 56 0.33 14.02 5.83
CA LEU A 56 1.60 13.93 5.13
C LEU A 56 1.64 15.02 4.06
N GLU A 57 2.81 15.61 3.84
CA GLU A 57 2.99 16.59 2.76
C GLU A 57 3.15 15.87 1.42
N GLU A 58 2.51 16.40 0.38
CA GLU A 58 2.58 15.82 -0.97
C GLU A 58 4.01 15.75 -1.49
N ASN A 59 4.79 16.82 -1.32
CA ASN A 59 6.20 16.87 -1.75
C ASN A 59 7.03 15.78 -1.08
N THR A 60 6.84 15.56 0.23
CA THR A 60 7.52 14.49 0.97
C THR A 60 7.19 13.12 0.39
N ILE A 61 5.91 12.85 0.10
CA ILE A 61 5.49 11.56 -0.47
C ILE A 61 6.01 11.40 -1.90
N ALA A 62 5.93 12.42 -2.74
CA ALA A 62 6.48 12.37 -4.11
C ALA A 62 7.99 12.10 -4.11
N ASN A 63 8.74 12.78 -3.23
CA ASN A 63 10.18 12.58 -3.05
C ASN A 63 10.49 11.16 -2.60
N ILE A 64 9.76 10.64 -1.61
CA ILE A 64 9.92 9.25 -1.16
C ILE A 64 9.68 8.30 -2.32
N LEU A 65 8.55 8.38 -3.03
CA LEU A 65 8.21 7.47 -4.13
C LEU A 65 9.24 7.51 -5.27
N SER A 66 9.75 8.69 -5.62
CA SER A 66 10.76 8.85 -6.68
C SER A 66 12.13 8.25 -6.32
N SER A 67 12.39 8.09 -5.02
CA SER A 67 13.65 7.54 -4.49
C SER A 67 13.63 6.02 -4.29
N ILE A 68 12.54 5.32 -4.65
CA ILE A 68 12.44 3.87 -4.47
C ILE A 68 12.97 3.14 -5.71
N TYR A 69 14.04 2.39 -5.50
CA TYR A 69 14.68 1.57 -6.53
C TYR A 69 14.66 0.09 -6.17
N TYR A 70 14.71 -0.74 -7.20
CA TYR A 70 14.87 -2.18 -7.07
C TYR A 70 15.88 -2.70 -8.08
N LYS A 71 16.44 -3.88 -7.80
CA LYS A 71 17.19 -4.68 -8.77
C LYS A 71 16.40 -5.92 -9.14
N GLU A 72 16.44 -6.29 -10.42
CA GLU A 72 15.93 -7.59 -10.84
C GLU A 72 16.89 -8.72 -10.40
N LYS A 73 16.33 -9.89 -10.09
CA LYS A 73 17.04 -11.14 -9.80
C LYS A 73 16.77 -12.13 -10.93
N GLY A 74 17.79 -12.92 -11.30
CA GLY A 74 17.69 -13.97 -12.31
C GLY A 74 19.01 -14.23 -13.04
N LEU A 75 19.21 -15.46 -13.50
CA LEU A 75 20.45 -15.93 -14.15
C LEU A 75 20.75 -15.27 -15.51
N LEU A 76 19.71 -14.79 -16.21
CA LEU A 76 19.81 -14.27 -17.59
C LEU A 76 19.46 -12.78 -17.71
N LYS A 77 19.07 -12.12 -16.62
CA LYS A 77 18.66 -10.71 -16.65
C LYS A 77 19.87 -9.81 -16.41
N ARG A 78 20.06 -8.78 -17.26
CA ARG A 78 21.03 -7.71 -17.00
C ARG A 78 20.75 -7.14 -15.62
N LYS A 79 21.78 -7.04 -14.77
CA LYS A 79 21.72 -6.46 -13.42
C LYS A 79 21.44 -4.95 -13.48
N GLY A 80 20.23 -4.59 -13.88
CA GLY A 80 19.76 -3.21 -13.93
C GLY A 80 19.16 -2.79 -12.60
N THR A 81 19.43 -1.54 -12.23
CA THR A 81 18.72 -0.83 -11.17
C THR A 81 17.60 -0.03 -11.82
N PHE A 82 16.37 -0.18 -11.32
CA PHE A 82 15.19 0.44 -11.89
C PHE A 82 14.39 1.18 -10.83
N LYS A 83 13.79 2.32 -11.19
CA LYS A 83 12.77 3.00 -10.38
C LYS A 83 11.54 2.11 -10.26
N VAL A 84 10.95 2.04 -9.07
CA VAL A 84 9.67 1.35 -8.86
C VAL A 84 8.52 2.15 -9.49
N PHE A 85 8.44 3.44 -9.18
CA PHE A 85 7.40 4.35 -9.67
C PHE A 85 7.95 5.29 -10.75
N GLN A 86 7.19 5.53 -11.81
CA GLN A 86 7.54 6.52 -12.85
C GLN A 86 6.97 7.90 -12.51
N ASP A 87 7.52 8.96 -13.08
CA ASP A 87 7.16 10.33 -12.67
C ASP A 87 5.65 10.65 -12.85
N GLY A 88 5.03 10.25 -13.97
CA GLY A 88 3.58 10.38 -14.17
C GLY A 88 2.72 9.45 -13.30
N GLU A 89 3.29 8.35 -12.81
CA GLU A 89 2.63 7.47 -11.82
C GLU A 89 2.67 8.12 -10.43
N ILE A 90 3.77 8.80 -10.08
CA ILE A 90 3.97 9.51 -8.83
C ILE A 90 3.02 10.71 -8.72
N GLU A 91 2.87 11.48 -9.79
CA GLU A 91 1.95 12.64 -9.85
C GLU A 91 0.51 12.24 -9.48
N LYS A 92 0.04 11.12 -10.01
CA LYS A 92 -1.31 10.58 -9.73
C LYS A 92 -1.40 9.89 -8.36
N LEU A 93 -0.39 9.14 -7.94
CA LEU A 93 -0.39 8.39 -6.67
C LEU A 93 -0.34 9.30 -5.44
N THR A 94 0.48 10.34 -5.50
CA THR A 94 0.80 11.21 -4.36
C THR A 94 -0.43 11.79 -3.68
N PRO A 95 -1.33 12.53 -4.38
CA PRO A 95 -2.51 13.11 -3.75
C PRO A 95 -3.46 12.05 -3.19
N LEU A 96 -3.56 10.88 -3.83
CA LEU A 96 -4.42 9.78 -3.37
C LEU A 96 -3.87 9.13 -2.09
N ILE A 97 -2.55 8.97 -1.97
CA ILE A 97 -1.88 8.43 -0.78
C ILE A 97 -2.02 9.40 0.39
N VAL A 98 -1.75 10.70 0.17
CA VAL A 98 -1.91 11.74 1.20
C VAL A 98 -3.34 11.77 1.73
N LYS A 99 -4.33 11.77 0.83
CA LYS A 99 -5.74 11.69 1.19
C LYS A 99 -6.06 10.42 1.99
N ALA A 100 -5.59 9.26 1.53
CA ALA A 100 -5.84 7.99 2.21
C ALA A 100 -5.26 7.97 3.64
N PHE A 101 -4.05 8.49 3.85
CA PHE A 101 -3.44 8.56 5.18
C PHE A 101 -4.15 9.54 6.12
N SER A 102 -4.66 10.66 5.58
CA SER A 102 -5.36 11.68 6.38
C SER A 102 -6.63 11.18 7.05
N ILE A 103 -7.18 10.04 6.61
CA ILE A 103 -8.43 9.48 7.13
C ILE A 103 -8.36 7.98 7.46
N ALA A 104 -7.17 7.37 7.34
CA ALA A 104 -6.98 5.97 7.69
C ALA A 104 -7.22 5.74 9.20
N THR A 105 -7.82 4.61 9.55
CA THR A 105 -7.97 4.17 10.93
C THR A 105 -6.71 3.41 11.40
N PRO A 106 -6.39 3.40 12.71
CA PRO A 106 -5.22 2.70 13.25
C PRO A 106 -5.12 1.19 12.94
N ASP A 107 -6.21 0.55 12.51
CA ASP A 107 -6.28 -0.88 12.18
C ASP A 107 -6.22 -1.18 10.67
N LYS A 108 -6.15 -0.14 9.83
CA LYS A 108 -6.12 -0.28 8.37
C LYS A 108 -4.79 0.25 7.82
N VAL A 109 -4.21 -0.52 6.89
CA VAL A 109 -3.09 -0.05 6.04
C VAL A 109 -3.63 0.68 4.81
N VAL A 110 -2.81 1.52 4.19
CA VAL A 110 -3.07 2.08 2.86
C VAL A 110 -2.50 1.13 1.81
N SER A 111 -3.35 0.44 1.06
CA SER A 111 -2.93 -0.44 -0.03
C SER A 111 -2.96 0.30 -1.36
N THR A 112 -1.87 0.22 -2.12
CA THR A 112 -1.76 0.86 -3.42
C THR A 112 -1.58 -0.18 -4.53
N THR A 113 -2.17 0.10 -5.68
CA THR A 113 -1.98 -0.62 -6.92
C THR A 113 -1.84 0.40 -8.03
N SER A 114 -0.81 0.25 -8.82
CA SER A 114 -0.52 1.17 -9.93
C SER A 114 0.11 0.40 -11.08
N TYR A 115 0.01 0.97 -12.27
CA TYR A 115 0.51 0.37 -13.50
C TYR A 115 1.44 1.37 -14.16
N SER A 116 2.66 0.95 -14.45
CA SER A 116 3.60 1.78 -15.20
C SER A 116 3.13 1.87 -16.64
N GLU A 117 2.84 3.09 -17.09
CA GLU A 117 2.60 3.40 -18.50
C GLU A 117 3.92 3.19 -19.27
N ARG A 118 4.12 2.00 -19.86
CA ARG A 118 5.09 1.80 -20.94
C ARG A 118 4.34 1.38 -22.20
N VAL A 119 4.69 2.05 -23.29
CA VAL A 119 4.05 2.08 -24.62
C VAL A 119 3.98 0.72 -25.35
N ILE A 120 4.48 -0.39 -24.77
CA ILE A 120 4.57 -1.66 -25.49
C ILE A 120 4.07 -2.83 -24.61
N LEU A 121 2.80 -3.18 -24.84
CA LEU A 121 2.12 -4.48 -24.63
C LEU A 121 2.23 -5.18 -23.25
N THR A 122 2.79 -4.53 -22.22
CA THR A 122 2.89 -5.15 -20.89
C THR A 122 2.66 -4.14 -19.77
N ASP A 123 1.47 -4.21 -19.17
CA ASP A 123 1.14 -3.43 -17.98
C ASP A 123 1.97 -3.96 -16.79
N LYS A 124 3.04 -3.24 -16.47
CA LYS A 124 3.88 -3.52 -15.30
C LYS A 124 3.15 -3.06 -14.05
N LYS A 125 2.66 -4.01 -13.26
CA LYS A 125 1.91 -3.76 -12.04
C LYS A 125 2.83 -3.60 -10.83
N ASN A 126 2.63 -2.52 -10.08
CA ASN A 126 3.15 -2.31 -8.74
C ASN A 126 2.02 -2.54 -7.72
N ASN A 127 2.34 -3.25 -6.63
CA ASN A 127 1.41 -3.47 -5.54
C ASN A 127 2.16 -3.46 -4.21
N CYS A 128 1.77 -2.54 -3.32
CA CYS A 128 2.30 -2.48 -1.97
C CYS A 128 1.23 -2.09 -0.96
N ILE A 129 1.60 -2.22 0.31
CA ILE A 129 0.89 -1.66 1.44
C ILE A 129 1.80 -0.64 2.11
N MET A 130 1.19 0.38 2.70
CA MET A 130 1.87 1.45 3.38
C MET A 130 1.19 1.69 4.73
N PHE A 131 2.00 1.98 5.76
CA PHE A 131 1.51 2.32 7.10
C PHE A 131 2.57 3.13 7.86
N ILE A 132 2.14 3.89 8.86
CA ILE A 132 3.03 4.66 9.74
C ILE A 132 3.12 3.95 11.09
N THR A 133 4.35 3.79 11.58
CA THR A 133 4.66 3.34 12.95
C THR A 133 5.86 4.14 13.45
N ASP A 134 5.78 4.69 14.65
CA ASP A 134 6.89 5.38 15.34
C ASP A 134 7.61 6.42 14.45
N HIS A 135 6.82 7.28 13.80
CA HIS A 135 7.30 8.33 12.87
C HIS A 135 8.04 7.81 11.62
N THR A 136 7.90 6.53 11.30
CA THR A 136 8.44 5.93 10.08
C THR A 136 7.33 5.53 9.11
N LEU A 137 7.51 5.87 7.83
CA LEU A 137 6.71 5.32 6.75
C LEU A 137 7.27 3.95 6.38
N ASN A 138 6.41 2.95 6.48
CA ASN A 138 6.70 1.57 6.13
C ASN A 138 6.02 1.26 4.81
N ILE A 139 6.78 0.80 3.82
CA ILE A 139 6.27 0.42 2.50
C ILE A 139 6.64 -1.03 2.24
N VAL A 140 5.64 -1.90 2.15
CA VAL A 140 5.84 -3.33 1.95
C VAL A 140 5.31 -3.76 0.59
N PHE A 141 6.23 -4.13 -0.29
CA PHE A 141 5.94 -4.52 -1.65
C PHE A 141 5.53 -6.00 -1.72
N ASN A 142 4.42 -6.23 -2.40
CA ASN A 142 3.97 -7.57 -2.77
C ASN A 142 4.47 -7.95 -4.17
N ARG A 143 4.41 -6.98 -5.09
CA ARG A 143 4.82 -7.12 -6.49
C ARG A 143 5.41 -5.80 -6.98
N ILE A 144 6.51 -5.89 -7.71
CA ILE A 144 7.16 -4.78 -8.40
C ILE A 144 7.31 -5.18 -9.86
N HIS A 145 6.79 -4.35 -10.77
CA HIS A 145 6.84 -4.54 -12.23
C HIS A 145 6.57 -5.99 -12.68
N SER A 146 5.65 -6.69 -12.02
CA SER A 146 5.31 -8.05 -12.43
C SER A 146 4.57 -7.97 -13.76
N PHE A 147 5.08 -8.62 -14.79
CA PHE A 147 4.34 -8.88 -16.02
C PHE A 147 3.09 -9.67 -15.66
N GLN A 148 1.90 -9.17 -16.02
CA GLN A 148 0.74 -10.04 -16.07
C GLN A 148 0.88 -10.90 -17.33
N THR A 149 1.17 -12.19 -17.16
CA THR A 149 1.08 -13.12 -18.27
C THR A 149 -0.40 -13.44 -18.58
N TYR A 150 -0.73 -13.88 -19.79
CA TYR A 150 -2.09 -14.37 -20.12
C TYR A 150 -2.58 -15.44 -19.11
N ASN A 151 -1.65 -16.26 -18.59
CA ASN A 151 -1.92 -17.21 -17.51
C ASN A 151 -2.23 -16.54 -16.16
N ASP A 152 -1.69 -15.36 -15.86
CA ASP A 152 -2.08 -14.57 -14.69
C ASP A 152 -3.52 -14.03 -14.83
N ILE A 153 -3.94 -13.66 -16.04
CA ILE A 153 -5.29 -13.17 -16.34
C ILE A 153 -6.31 -14.32 -16.29
N MET A 154 -5.99 -15.47 -16.88
CA MET A 154 -6.83 -16.66 -16.82
C MET A 154 -6.85 -17.30 -15.42
N SER A 155 -5.72 -17.25 -14.70
CA SER A 155 -5.69 -17.65 -13.29
C SER A 155 -6.40 -16.63 -12.40
N ALA A 156 -6.42 -15.33 -12.69
CA ALA A 156 -7.24 -14.35 -11.94
C ALA A 156 -8.73 -14.75 -11.92
N LYS A 157 -9.26 -15.28 -13.03
CA LYS A 157 -10.61 -15.87 -13.09
C LYS A 157 -10.76 -17.14 -12.22
N LYS A 158 -9.69 -17.92 -12.03
CA LYS A 158 -9.62 -19.07 -11.09
C LYS A 158 -9.27 -18.67 -9.63
N LYS A 159 -8.72 -17.48 -9.43
CA LYS A 159 -8.12 -16.96 -8.17
C LYS A 159 -9.03 -16.03 -7.38
N TYR A 160 -10.33 -15.98 -7.67
CA TYR A 160 -11.29 -15.52 -6.66
C TYR A 160 -11.25 -16.39 -5.37
N LEU A 161 -10.54 -17.52 -5.41
CA LEU A 161 -10.23 -18.40 -4.28
C LEU A 161 -8.76 -18.39 -3.81
N VAL A 162 -7.88 -17.50 -4.32
CA VAL A 162 -6.52 -17.37 -3.78
C VAL A 162 -6.49 -16.31 -2.70
N THR A 163 -6.32 -16.78 -1.47
CA THR A 163 -6.01 -16.03 -0.26
C THR A 163 -5.19 -14.80 -0.60
N LYS A 164 -5.74 -13.60 -0.34
CA LYS A 164 -5.06 -12.31 -0.50
C LYS A 164 -3.81 -12.32 0.38
N GLU A 165 -2.68 -12.74 -0.17
CA GLU A 165 -1.43 -12.90 0.59
C GLU A 165 -1.05 -11.59 1.27
N ASN A 166 -0.72 -11.68 2.55
CA ASN A 166 -0.28 -10.54 3.34
C ASN A 166 1.19 -10.21 2.98
N PRO A 167 1.49 -9.05 2.36
CA PRO A 167 2.85 -8.71 1.93
C PRO A 167 3.85 -8.63 3.09
N ALA A 168 3.40 -8.30 4.31
CA ALA A 168 4.24 -8.23 5.50
C ALA A 168 4.72 -9.60 6.00
N LYS A 169 4.14 -10.71 5.52
CA LYS A 169 4.62 -12.06 5.82
C LYS A 169 5.70 -12.56 4.86
N LYS A 170 5.91 -11.87 3.73
CA LYS A 170 6.95 -12.23 2.75
C LYS A 170 8.27 -11.64 3.20
N THR A 171 9.33 -12.44 3.14
CA THR A 171 10.69 -12.03 3.52
C THR A 171 11.59 -11.78 2.31
N HIS A 172 11.35 -12.46 1.20
CA HIS A 172 12.18 -12.36 0.00
C HIS A 172 11.35 -12.52 -1.28
N SER A 173 11.91 -12.06 -2.39
CA SER A 173 11.39 -12.31 -3.74
C SER A 173 12.47 -12.98 -4.58
N HIS A 174 12.09 -13.96 -5.39
CA HIS A 174 12.99 -14.62 -6.33
C HIS A 174 13.32 -13.76 -7.55
N PHE A 175 12.51 -12.73 -7.82
CA PHE A 175 12.57 -11.95 -9.06
C PHE A 175 13.15 -10.55 -8.88
N TRP A 176 13.19 -10.04 -7.65
CA TRP A 176 13.66 -8.69 -7.36
C TRP A 176 14.05 -8.55 -5.89
N GLN A 177 14.74 -7.46 -5.57
CA GLN A 177 14.86 -6.95 -4.19
C GLN A 177 14.94 -5.43 -4.23
N LEU A 178 14.48 -4.79 -3.15
CA LEU A 178 14.62 -3.36 -2.97
C LEU A 178 16.09 -2.97 -2.76
N LEU A 179 16.41 -1.76 -3.20
CA LEU A 179 17.71 -1.14 -3.02
C LEU A 179 17.53 0.11 -2.16
N PRO A 180 17.78 0.03 -0.84
CA PRO A 180 17.64 1.18 0.03
C PRO A 180 18.66 2.26 -0.35
N THR A 181 18.20 3.51 -0.42
CA THR A 181 19.05 4.70 -0.54
C THR A 181 19.46 5.20 0.85
N LYS A 182 20.25 6.29 0.94
CA LYS A 182 20.85 6.81 2.19
C LYS A 182 19.82 7.09 3.31
N GLU A 183 18.57 7.38 2.96
CA GLU A 183 17.49 7.73 3.89
C GLU A 183 16.50 6.57 4.13
N GLN A 184 16.74 5.44 3.48
CA GLN A 184 15.88 4.27 3.54
C GLN A 184 16.61 3.12 4.22
N GLN A 185 15.84 2.27 4.90
CA GLN A 185 16.34 1.03 5.50
C GLN A 185 15.40 -0.10 5.14
N LEU A 186 15.92 -1.33 5.12
CA LEU A 186 15.08 -2.51 5.02
C LEU A 186 14.73 -2.99 6.43
N GLU A 187 13.50 -3.45 6.61
CA GLU A 187 13.13 -4.17 7.83
C GLU A 187 14.01 -5.44 7.94
N PRO A 188 14.61 -5.73 9.11
CA PRO A 188 15.49 -6.89 9.27
C PRO A 188 14.83 -8.19 8.82
N GLY A 189 15.48 -8.89 7.90
CA GLY A 189 14.98 -10.15 7.34
C GLY A 189 13.94 -10.00 6.22
N HIS A 190 13.65 -8.78 5.77
CA HIS A 190 12.67 -8.51 4.71
C HIS A 190 13.27 -7.68 3.56
N GLU A 191 13.46 -8.30 2.39
CA GLU A 191 13.96 -7.64 1.17
C GLU A 191 12.91 -6.79 0.44
N ASN A 192 11.64 -6.88 0.89
CA ASN A 192 10.48 -6.24 0.28
C ASN A 192 9.85 -5.14 1.15
N TRP A 193 10.43 -4.85 2.32
CA TRP A 193 9.88 -3.92 3.29
C TRP A 193 10.86 -2.77 3.52
N LEU A 194 10.52 -1.59 3.02
CA LEU A 194 11.28 -0.36 3.25
C LEU A 194 10.72 0.42 4.44
N ILE A 195 11.64 1.02 5.19
CA ILE A 195 11.40 1.91 6.32
C ILE A 195 12.05 3.25 5.99
N ILE A 196 11.25 4.31 6.03
CA ILE A 196 11.68 5.67 5.77
C ILE A 196 11.31 6.54 6.97
N ASN A 197 12.27 7.30 7.50
CA ASN A 197 12.01 8.22 8.61
C ASN A 197 11.35 9.50 8.09
N LEU A 198 10.21 9.90 8.69
CA LEU A 198 9.47 11.11 8.30
C LEU A 198 9.83 12.36 9.11
N SER A 199 10.68 12.25 10.13
CA SER A 199 11.01 13.35 11.06
C SER A 199 12.24 14.17 10.63
N LYS A 200 12.58 14.16 9.35
CA LYS A 200 13.74 14.86 8.79
C LYS A 200 13.33 15.93 7.80
#